data_AF-A0AB33T772-F1
#
_entry.id   AF-A0AB33T772-F1
#
_cell.length_a   1.000
_cell.length_b   1.000
_cell.length_c   1.000
_cell.angle_alpha   90.00
_cell.angle_beta   90.00
_cell.angle_gamma   90.00
#
_symmetry.space_group_name_H-M   'P 1'
#
loop_
_entity.id
_entity.type
_entity.pdbx_description
1 polymer ?
#
loop_
_entity_poly.entity_id
_entity_poly.type
_entity_poly.pdbx_seq_one_letter_code
_entity_poly.pdbx_strand_id
1 'polypeptide(L)' 'MLARNLSELDDRNATVRELVDVILPRLDEHVPQSTIERWIRRGRVPVRGRDAQGHQMVRIGDVRTVRAERPRNARGLT' A
#
# COMPACT_ATOMS: atom_id res chain seq x y z
N MET A 1 -4.84 1.55 -22.10
CA MET A 1 -3.41 1.34 -21.77
C MET A 1 -3.11 1.30 -20.25
N LEU A 2 -4.01 1.70 -19.34
CA LEU A 2 -3.71 1.74 -17.89
C LEU A 2 -3.58 0.37 -17.17
N ALA A 3 -4.29 -0.67 -17.62
CA ALA A 3 -4.34 -1.93 -16.86
C ALA A 3 -2.99 -2.67 -16.79
N ARG A 4 -2.19 -2.60 -17.86
CA ARG A 4 -0.85 -3.24 -17.89
C ARG A 4 0.13 -2.55 -16.92
N ASN A 5 0.04 -1.21 -16.82
CA ASN A 5 0.85 -0.43 -15.86
C ASN A 5 0.49 -0.75 -14.40
N LEU A 6 -0.77 -1.09 -14.10
CA LEU A 6 -1.18 -1.36 -12.72
C LEU A 6 -0.69 -2.71 -12.21
N SER A 7 -0.76 -3.77 -13.02
CA SER A 7 -0.20 -5.08 -12.64
C SER A 7 1.32 -5.02 -12.46
N GLU A 8 2.03 -4.36 -13.37
CA GLU A 8 3.47 -4.14 -13.24
C GLU A 8 3.83 -3.29 -12.01
N LEU A 9 2.97 -2.31 -11.67
CA LEU A 9 3.13 -1.54 -10.44
C LEU A 9 2.85 -2.38 -9.19
N ASP A 10 1.81 -3.21 -9.20
CA ASP A 10 1.44 -4.07 -8.06
C ASP A 10 2.54 -5.11 -7.74
N ASP A 11 3.35 -5.49 -8.73
CA ASP A 11 4.50 -6.39 -8.56
C ASP A 11 5.73 -5.70 -7.93
N ARG A 12 5.78 -4.36 -7.91
CA ARG A 12 6.93 -3.62 -7.38
C ARG A 12 6.93 -3.55 -5.86
N ASN A 13 8.13 -3.53 -5.31
CA ASN A 13 8.38 -3.22 -3.90
C ASN A 13 8.61 -1.72 -3.73
N ALA A 14 8.04 -1.14 -2.69
CA ALA A 14 8.19 0.27 -2.34
C ALA A 14 8.34 0.43 -0.82
N THR A 15 8.96 1.53 -0.40
CA THR A 15 8.99 1.89 1.02
C THR A 15 7.61 2.39 1.47
N VAL A 16 7.33 2.34 2.77
CA VAL A 16 6.07 2.89 3.32
C VAL A 16 5.93 4.39 3.01
N ARG A 17 7.04 5.14 3.05
CA ARG A 17 7.05 6.56 2.70
C ARG A 17 6.67 6.78 1.23
N GLU A 18 7.32 6.07 0.32
CA GLU A 18 7.02 6.15 -1.12
C GLU A 18 5.58 5.76 -1.44
N LEU A 19 5.03 4.76 -0.74
CA LEU A 19 3.63 4.37 -0.86
C LEU A 19 2.68 5.52 -0.54
N VAL A 20 2.88 6.16 0.61
CA VAL A 20 1.96 7.19 1.13
C VAL A 20 2.12 8.51 0.39
N ASP A 21 3.35 8.89 0.06
CA ASP A 21 3.64 10.23 -0.47
C ASP A 21 3.53 10.29 -2.00
N VAL A 22 3.66 9.15 -2.69
CA VAL A 22 3.81 9.13 -4.16
C VAL A 22 2.85 8.16 -4.82
N ILE A 23 2.87 6.88 -4.43
CA ILE A 23 2.20 5.82 -5.20
C ILE A 23 0.69 5.86 -4.99
N LEU A 24 0.23 5.77 -3.73
CA LEU A 24 -1.20 5.73 -3.43
C LEU A 24 -1.92 7.00 -3.89
N PRO A 25 -1.41 8.23 -3.66
CA PRO A 25 -2.04 9.44 -4.16
C PRO A 25 -2.20 9.47 -5.69
N ARG A 26 -1.24 8.95 -6.45
CA ARG A 26 -1.33 8.86 -7.92
C ARG A 26 -2.37 7.87 -8.41
N LEU A 27 -2.77 6.93 -7.55
CA LEU A 27 -3.84 5.96 -7.81
C LEU A 27 -5.20 6.42 -7.25
N ASP A 28 -5.30 7.67 -6.75
CA ASP A 28 -6.47 8.18 -6.00
C ASP A 28 -6.81 7.29 -4.78
N GLU A 29 -5.78 6.71 -4.18
CA GLU A 29 -5.87 5.90 -2.97
C GLU A 29 -5.24 6.65 -1.79
N HIS A 30 -5.86 6.56 -0.61
CA HIS A 30 -5.31 7.15 0.61
C HIS A 30 -5.29 6.13 1.73
N VAL A 31 -4.11 5.92 2.30
CA VAL A 31 -3.90 5.09 3.49
C VAL A 31 -2.83 5.77 4.35
N PRO A 32 -3.10 6.09 5.62
CA PRO A 32 -2.09 6.68 6.50
C PRO A 32 -0.90 5.75 6.71
N GLN A 33 0.31 6.30 6.80
CA GLN A 33 1.54 5.56 7.11
C GLN A 33 1.37 4.64 8.33
N SER A 34 0.83 5.16 9.42
CA SER A 34 0.60 4.39 10.67
C SER A 34 -0.34 3.20 10.48
N THR A 35 -1.23 3.25 9.49
CA THR A 35 -2.08 2.12 9.10
C THR A 35 -1.28 1.04 8.40
N ILE A 36 -0.41 1.42 7.45
CA ILE A 36 0.45 0.46 6.74
C ILE A 36 1.42 -0.20 7.71
N GLU A 37 2.07 0.58 8.58
CA GLU A 37 2.94 0.08 9.64
C GLU A 37 2.22 -0.90 10.59
N ARG A 38 0.96 -0.60 10.94
CA ARG A 38 0.13 -1.51 11.73
C ARG A 38 -0.16 -2.82 10.98
N TRP A 39 -0.41 -2.77 9.68
CA TRP A 39 -0.61 -3.98 8.88
C TRP A 39 0.66 -4.82 8.79
N ILE A 40 1.82 -4.19 8.63
CA ILE A 40 3.13 -4.86 8.68
C ILE A 40 3.33 -5.55 10.03
N ARG A 41 3.12 -4.81 11.13
CA ARG A 41 3.27 -5.34 12.50
C ARG A 41 2.34 -6.53 12.79
N ARG A 42 1.14 -6.53 12.19
CA ARG A 42 0.16 -7.61 12.32
C ARG A 42 0.36 -8.75 11.30
N GLY A 43 1.40 -8.69 10.47
CA GLY A 43 1.69 -9.70 9.46
C GLY A 43 0.72 -9.73 8.27
N ARG A 44 -0.14 -8.71 8.11
CA ARG A 44 -1.07 -8.62 6.97
C ARG A 44 -0.40 -8.15 5.69
N VAL A 45 0.64 -7.32 5.81
CA VAL A 45 1.47 -6.90 4.68
C VAL A 45 2.89 -7.39 4.96
N PRO A 46 3.42 -8.35 4.17
CA PRO A 46 4.75 -8.88 4.38
C PRO A 46 5.83 -7.89 3.93
N VAL A 47 6.91 -7.79 4.72
CA VAL A 47 8.13 -7.08 4.31
C VAL A 47 8.90 -7.95 3.32
N ARG A 48 9.21 -7.41 2.16
CA ARG A 48 9.90 -8.09 1.06
C ARG A 48 11.40 -7.80 1.02
N GLY A 49 11.86 -6.82 1.79
CA GLY A 49 13.26 -6.43 1.86
C GLY A 49 13.44 -5.08 2.55
N ARG A 50 14.63 -4.50 2.35
CA ARG A 50 14.94 -3.13 2.78
C ARG A 50 15.59 -2.37 1.63
N ASP A 51 15.38 -1.06 1.59
CA ASP A 51 16.07 -0.18 0.65
C ASP A 51 17.54 0.05 1.07
N ALA A 52 18.29 0.83 0.28
CA ALA A 52 19.67 1.19 0.57
C ALA A 52 19.84 1.99 1.89
N GLN A 53 18.77 2.58 2.41
CA GLN A 53 18.73 3.34 3.67
C GLN A 53 18.25 2.48 4.84
N GLY A 54 17.95 1.19 4.62
CA GLY A 54 17.46 0.26 5.62
C GLY A 54 15.95 0.33 5.89
N HIS A 55 15.18 1.12 5.14
CA HIS A 55 13.72 1.19 5.28
C HIS A 55 13.06 -0.07 4.74
N GLN A 56 12.06 -0.57 5.48
CA GLN A 56 11.30 -1.74 5.07
C GLN A 56 10.57 -1.47 3.75
N MET A 57 10.68 -2.42 2.82
CA MET A 57 9.97 -2.41 1.55
C MET A 57 8.87 -3.47 1.56
N VAL A 58 7.70 -3.11 1.03
CA VAL A 58 6.55 -3.99 0.88
C VAL A 58 6.08 -3.97 -0.56
N ARG A 59 5.39 -5.02 -0.99
CA ARG A 59 4.81 -5.09 -2.33
C ARG A 59 3.57 -4.19 -2.41
N ILE A 60 3.46 -3.41 -3.49
CA ILE A 60 2.35 -2.46 -3.68
C ILE A 60 1.01 -3.20 -3.74
N GLY A 61 0.93 -4.32 -4.47
CA GLY A 61 -0.28 -5.13 -4.57
C GLY A 61 -0.77 -5.71 -3.24
N ASP A 62 0.13 -6.05 -2.31
CA ASP A 62 -0.23 -6.58 -0.99
C ASP A 62 -0.95 -5.49 -0.17
N VAL A 63 -0.44 -4.24 -0.22
CA VAL A 63 -1.05 -3.09 0.47
C VAL A 63 -2.43 -2.77 -0.09
N ARG A 64 -2.58 -2.78 -1.42
CA ARG A 64 -3.86 -2.50 -2.09
C ARG A 64 -4.89 -3.60 -1.82
N THR A 65 -4.47 -4.87 -1.80
CA THR A 65 -5.32 -6.00 -1.42
C THR A 65 -5.83 -5.85 0.01
N VAL A 66 -4.95 -5.62 0.98
CA VAL A 66 -5.34 -5.45 2.39
C VAL A 66 -6.24 -4.21 2.61
N ARG A 67 -6.03 -3.15 1.82
CA ARG A 67 -6.92 -1.98 1.80
C ARG A 67 -8.32 -2.37 1.31
N ALA A 68 -8.41 -3.10 0.19
CA ALA A 68 -9.67 -3.53 -0.41
C ALA A 68 -10.45 -4.51 0.49
N GLU A 69 -9.76 -5.31 1.31
CA GLU A 69 -10.36 -6.22 2.29
C GLU A 69 -11.03 -5.52 3.49
N ARG A 70 -10.84 -4.21 3.69
CA ARG A 70 -11.52 -3.51 4.78
C ARG A 70 -13.02 -3.39 4.48
N PRO A 71 -13.91 -3.80 5.41
CA PRO A 71 -15.31 -3.41 5.32
C PRO A 71 -15.37 -1.88 5.27
N ARG A 72 -16.02 -1.34 4.23
CA ARG A 72 -16.33 0.09 4.08
C ARG A 72 -17.26 0.56 5.20
N ASN A 73 -16.78 0.65 6.44
CA ASN A 73 -17.60 1.16 7.54
C ASN A 73 -17.34 2.66 7.74
N ALA A 74 -18.31 3.42 7.21
CA ALA A 74 -18.97 4.58 7.82
C ALA A 74 -18.43 6.00 7.53
N ARG A 75 -18.99 6.67 6.50
CA ARG A 75 -20.12 7.63 6.63
C ARG A 75 -20.36 8.39 5.30
N GLY A 76 -21.62 8.44 4.86
CA GLY A 76 -22.11 9.48 3.94
C GLY A 76 -23.02 9.01 2.80
N LEU A 77 -24.24 8.58 3.12
CA LEU A 77 -25.47 8.89 2.38
C LEU A 77 -26.63 8.43 3.28
N THR A 78 -27.00 9.33 4.20
CA THR A 78 -28.34 9.44 4.77
C THR A 78 -28.92 10.73 4.20
#